data_AF-A0A2T1FGY1-F1
#
_entry.id   AF-A0A2T1FGY1-F1
#
_cell.length_a   1.000
_cell.length_b   1.000
_cell.length_c   1.000
_cell.angle_alpha   90.00
_cell.angle_beta   90.00
_cell.angle_gamma   90.00
#
_symmetry.space_group_name_H-M   'P 1'
#
loop_
_entity.id
_entity.type
_entity.pdbx_description
1 polymer ?
#
loop_
_entity_poly.entity_id
_entity_poly.type
_entity_poly.pdbx_seq_one_letter_code
_entity_poly.pdbx_strand_id
1 'polypeptide(L)'
;MGELTNQLEHQVLIQKTQLNLQVREIHKIQQLNHSHRSTIAAQAQEIVDYQTTIAQLNSLRAKEETKSNVIPIKQSTTHLLVDGNAMYFVEKELGKLDYQLIRKTLTQGANKVKCKFYLADTGSQSQKHFIAYLNQIGFEVLLFPMVDIGGGKYKTKGDDVQIAIDAVAAAPGDRVILCGGGDADFFPVVNRLKDKGIDFTVVAHLKTTGKALKQAAGSNLIDLSHILSCTA
;
A
#
# COMPACT_ATOMS: atom_id res chain seq x y z
N MET A 1 -76.70 -32.31 -1.83
CA MET A 1 -76.30 -31.58 -3.06
C MET A 1 -76.09 -30.10 -2.79
N GLY A 2 -77.03 -29.36 -2.18
CA GLY A 2 -76.90 -27.90 -1.96
C GLY A 2 -75.76 -27.43 -1.04
N GLU A 3 -75.40 -28.20 -0.02
CA GLU A 3 -74.39 -27.82 0.97
C GLU A 3 -72.94 -27.91 0.42
N LEU A 4 -72.65 -28.91 -0.41
CA LEU A 4 -71.35 -29.07 -1.07
C LEU A 4 -71.10 -27.99 -2.12
N THR A 5 -72.14 -27.58 -2.87
CA THR A 5 -72.09 -26.44 -3.79
C THR A 5 -71.77 -25.13 -3.08
N ASN A 6 -72.42 -24.86 -1.93
CA ASN A 6 -72.14 -23.64 -1.16
C ASN A 6 -70.71 -23.62 -0.60
N GLN A 7 -70.18 -24.76 -0.15
CA GLN A 7 -68.79 -24.86 0.33
C GLN A 7 -67.77 -24.63 -0.81
N LEU A 8 -68.04 -25.14 -2.00
CA LEU A 8 -67.20 -24.94 -3.17
C LEU A 8 -67.22 -23.48 -3.64
N GLU A 9 -68.38 -22.85 -3.70
CA GLU A 9 -68.53 -21.42 -4.04
C GLU A 9 -67.77 -20.52 -3.06
N HIS A 10 -67.83 -20.83 -1.76
CA HIS A 10 -67.09 -20.10 -0.73
C HIS A 10 -65.56 -20.27 -0.88
N GLN A 11 -65.06 -21.48 -1.17
CA GLN A 11 -63.64 -21.70 -1.46
C GLN A 11 -63.17 -20.91 -2.69
N VAL A 12 -63.96 -20.91 -3.77
CA VAL A 12 -63.64 -20.15 -4.98
C VAL A 12 -63.59 -18.65 -4.69
N LEU A 13 -64.50 -18.13 -3.86
CA LEU A 13 -64.49 -16.72 -3.47
C LEU A 13 -63.26 -16.36 -2.64
N ILE A 14 -62.84 -17.22 -1.70
CA ILE A 14 -61.61 -17.03 -0.91
C ILE A 14 -60.40 -17.02 -1.85
N GLN A 15 -60.27 -18.01 -2.73
CA GLN A 15 -59.15 -18.09 -3.69
C GLN A 15 -59.12 -16.87 -4.61
N LYS A 16 -60.26 -16.42 -5.11
CA LYS A 16 -60.36 -15.21 -5.95
C LYS A 16 -59.95 -13.95 -5.20
N THR A 17 -60.32 -13.85 -3.92
CA THR A 17 -59.92 -12.73 -3.05
C THR A 17 -58.42 -12.76 -2.79
N GLN A 18 -57.85 -13.93 -2.48
CA GLN A 18 -56.43 -14.11 -2.25
C GLN A 18 -55.60 -13.81 -3.51
N LEU A 19 -56.06 -14.26 -4.69
CA LEU A 19 -55.44 -13.94 -5.97
C LEU A 19 -55.47 -12.44 -6.25
N ASN A 20 -56.60 -11.76 -6.01
CA ASN A 20 -56.70 -10.31 -6.18
C ASN A 20 -55.75 -9.54 -5.26
N LEU A 21 -55.53 -10.02 -4.03
CA LEU A 21 -54.53 -9.43 -3.12
C LEU A 21 -53.10 -9.64 -3.65
N GLN A 22 -52.76 -10.84 -4.13
CA GLN A 22 -51.45 -11.12 -4.74
C GLN A 22 -51.19 -10.24 -5.97
N VAL A 23 -52.20 -10.07 -6.83
CA VAL A 23 -52.11 -9.19 -8.02
C VAL A 23 -51.86 -7.74 -7.61
N ARG A 24 -52.49 -7.25 -6.53
CA ARG A 24 -52.22 -5.89 -6.02
C ARG A 24 -50.78 -5.72 -5.51
N GLU A 25 -50.24 -6.71 -4.82
CA GLU A 25 -48.84 -6.67 -4.38
C GLU A 25 -47.84 -6.71 -5.54
N ILE A 26 -48.12 -7.50 -6.59
CA ILE A 26 -47.31 -7.52 -7.82
C ILE A 26 -47.28 -6.13 -8.48
N HIS A 27 -48.42 -5.44 -8.55
CA HIS A 27 -48.46 -4.09 -9.10
C HIS A 27 -47.62 -3.09 -8.29
N LYS A 28 -47.64 -3.17 -6.95
CA LYS A 28 -46.78 -2.33 -6.10
C LYS A 28 -45.29 -2.59 -6.36
N ILE A 29 -44.90 -3.86 -6.47
CA ILE A 29 -43.52 -4.26 -6.78
C ILE A 29 -43.10 -3.74 -8.16
N GLN A 30 -43.99 -3.80 -9.16
CA GLN A 30 -43.73 -3.27 -10.50
C GLN A 30 -43.53 -1.76 -10.50
N GLN A 31 -44.36 -1.01 -9.77
CA GLN A 31 -44.20 0.44 -9.60
C GLN A 31 -42.88 0.79 -8.92
N LEU A 32 -42.53 0.08 -7.85
CA LEU A 32 -41.27 0.28 -7.14
C LEU A 32 -40.06 -0.04 -8.04
N ASN A 33 -40.11 -1.15 -8.77
CA ASN A 33 -39.06 -1.52 -9.71
C ASN A 33 -38.90 -0.49 -10.84
N HIS A 34 -40.00 0.09 -11.32
CA HIS A 34 -39.94 1.16 -12.32
C HIS A 34 -39.23 2.41 -11.76
N SER A 35 -39.58 2.82 -10.52
CA SER A 35 -38.94 3.96 -9.85
C SER A 35 -37.45 3.72 -9.54
N HIS A 36 -37.07 2.52 -9.13
CA HIS A 36 -35.66 2.17 -8.93
C HIS A 36 -34.88 2.20 -10.25
N ARG A 37 -35.46 1.66 -11.34
CA ARG A 37 -34.82 1.67 -12.66
C ARG A 37 -34.57 3.08 -13.18
N SER A 38 -35.50 4.01 -13.00
CA SER A 38 -35.30 5.40 -13.41
C SER A 38 -34.20 6.08 -12.59
N THR A 39 -34.14 5.81 -11.28
CA THR A 39 -33.09 6.36 -10.39
C THR A 39 -31.70 5.81 -10.76
N ILE A 40 -31.59 4.50 -11.00
CA ILE A 40 -30.34 3.86 -11.42
C ILE A 40 -29.89 4.40 -12.77
N ALA A 41 -30.81 4.61 -13.72
CA ALA A 41 -30.47 5.18 -15.02
C ALA A 41 -29.93 6.61 -14.90
N ALA A 42 -30.52 7.43 -14.03
CA ALA A 42 -30.03 8.79 -13.78
C ALA A 42 -28.62 8.80 -13.18
N GLN A 43 -28.36 7.94 -12.18
CA GLN A 43 -27.02 7.81 -11.58
C GLN A 43 -25.98 7.28 -12.56
N ALA A 44 -26.36 6.31 -13.41
CA ALA A 44 -25.48 5.78 -14.44
C ALA A 44 -25.09 6.86 -15.47
N GLN A 45 -26.04 7.76 -15.82
CA GLN A 45 -25.75 8.88 -16.71
C GLN A 45 -24.75 9.86 -16.08
N GLU A 46 -24.92 10.18 -14.79
CA GLU A 46 -23.97 11.05 -14.07
C GLU A 46 -22.55 10.47 -14.08
N ILE A 47 -22.41 9.16 -13.89
CA ILE A 47 -21.12 8.44 -13.97
C ILE A 47 -20.50 8.58 -15.37
N VAL A 48 -21.29 8.41 -16.43
CA VAL A 48 -20.81 8.56 -17.82
C VAL A 48 -20.34 9.99 -18.08
N ASP A 49 -21.04 10.99 -17.55
CA ASP A 49 -20.67 12.40 -17.69
C ASP A 49 -19.35 12.71 -16.96
N TYR A 50 -19.15 12.15 -15.75
CA TYR A 50 -17.87 12.24 -15.03
C TYR A 50 -16.73 11.57 -15.81
N GLN A 51 -16.95 10.38 -16.38
CA GLN A 51 -15.96 9.68 -17.19
C GLN A 51 -15.56 10.48 -18.43
N THR A 52 -16.54 11.11 -19.08
CA THR A 52 -16.31 11.98 -20.24
C THR A 52 -15.48 13.20 -19.87
N THR A 53 -15.77 13.82 -18.72
CA THR A 53 -15.01 14.97 -18.20
C THR A 53 -13.56 14.58 -17.90
N ILE A 54 -13.34 13.42 -17.28
CA ILE A 54 -11.99 12.89 -16.99
C ILE A 54 -11.21 12.65 -18.30
N ALA A 55 -11.85 12.07 -19.32
CA ALA A 55 -11.23 11.84 -20.62
C ALA A 55 -10.82 13.17 -21.29
N GLN A 56 -11.68 14.19 -21.22
CA GLN A 56 -11.38 15.53 -21.73
C GLN A 56 -10.20 16.17 -20.98
N LEU A 57 -10.18 16.12 -19.65
CA LEU A 57 -9.07 16.64 -18.83
C LEU A 57 -7.74 15.96 -19.16
N ASN A 58 -7.75 14.64 -19.33
CA ASN A 58 -6.55 13.90 -19.76
C ASN A 58 -6.07 14.32 -21.15
N SER A 59 -6.99 14.57 -22.08
CA SER A 59 -6.64 15.05 -23.42
C SER A 59 -6.09 16.50 -23.42
N LEU A 60 -6.60 17.36 -22.52
CA LEU A 60 -6.11 18.73 -22.33
C LEU A 60 -4.71 18.71 -21.71
N ARG A 61 -4.51 17.88 -20.68
CA ARG A 61 -3.20 17.66 -20.07
C ARG A 61 -2.17 17.16 -21.09
N ALA A 62 -2.52 16.21 -21.95
CA ALA A 62 -1.63 15.76 -23.03
C ALA A 62 -1.29 16.87 -24.04
N LYS A 63 -2.24 17.78 -24.32
CA LYS A 63 -2.00 18.98 -25.16
C LYS A 63 -1.13 20.03 -24.47
N GLU A 64 -1.18 20.13 -23.14
CA GLU A 64 -0.28 20.98 -22.36
C GLU A 64 1.13 20.39 -22.28
N GLU A 65 1.24 19.07 -22.10
CA GLU A 65 2.51 18.34 -22.09
C GLU A 65 3.26 18.41 -23.44
N THR A 66 2.54 18.54 -24.58
CA THR A 66 3.15 18.68 -25.92
C THR A 66 3.58 20.10 -26.29
N LYS A 67 3.12 21.14 -25.58
CA LYS A 67 3.54 22.55 -25.80
C LYS A 67 4.75 22.95 -24.96
N SER A 68 5.13 22.14 -23.99
CA SER A 68 6.33 22.37 -23.20
C SER A 68 7.53 21.78 -23.94
N ASN A 69 8.40 22.63 -24.48
CA ASN A 69 9.74 22.26 -25.00
C ASN A 69 10.70 21.81 -23.87
N VAL A 70 10.17 21.19 -22.82
CA VAL A 70 10.95 20.54 -21.77
C VAL A 70 11.03 19.08 -22.16
N ILE A 71 12.22 18.62 -22.55
CA ILE A 71 12.54 17.19 -22.57
C ILE A 71 12.26 16.70 -21.14
N PRO A 72 11.20 15.92 -20.87
CA PRO A 72 10.96 15.44 -19.53
C PRO A 72 11.96 14.31 -19.33
N ILE A 73 13.11 14.64 -18.77
CA ILE A 73 13.92 13.61 -18.13
C ILE A 73 13.16 13.24 -16.86
N LYS A 74 12.15 12.36 -17.00
CA LYS A 74 11.52 11.69 -15.86
C LYS A 74 12.51 10.64 -15.35
N GLN A 75 13.60 11.11 -14.75
CA GLN A 75 14.54 10.24 -14.05
C GLN A 75 13.87 9.79 -12.76
N SER A 76 13.21 8.64 -12.81
CA SER A 76 12.73 7.92 -11.63
C SER A 76 13.92 7.65 -10.71
N THR A 77 13.78 8.04 -9.44
CA THR A 77 14.77 7.75 -8.39
C THR A 77 14.28 6.59 -7.56
N THR A 78 15.15 5.62 -7.32
CA THR A 78 14.91 4.56 -6.32
C THR A 78 15.52 5.01 -4.99
N HIS A 79 14.66 5.14 -3.98
CA HIS A 79 15.05 5.44 -2.60
C HIS A 79 15.12 4.13 -1.82
N LEU A 80 16.32 3.68 -1.48
CA LEU A 80 16.55 2.56 -0.57
C LEU A 80 16.74 3.11 0.84
N LEU A 81 15.77 2.87 1.73
CA LEU A 81 15.76 3.35 3.10
C LEU A 81 15.94 2.14 4.03
N VAL A 82 17.11 2.03 4.67
CA VAL A 82 17.50 0.87 5.46
C VAL A 82 17.46 1.18 6.96
N ASP A 83 16.56 0.53 7.69
CA ASP A 83 16.57 0.53 9.15
C ASP A 83 17.72 -0.35 9.67
N GLY A 84 18.83 0.27 10.06
CA GLY A 84 20.00 -0.40 10.57
C GLY A 84 19.77 -1.11 11.91
N ASN A 85 18.83 -0.63 12.73
CA ASN A 85 18.53 -1.23 14.02
C ASN A 85 17.79 -2.55 13.83
N ALA A 86 16.80 -2.58 12.93
CA ALA A 86 16.14 -3.83 12.56
C ALA A 86 17.10 -4.81 11.90
N MET A 87 17.94 -4.34 10.97
CA MET A 87 18.93 -5.18 10.28
C MET A 87 19.96 -5.80 11.24
N TYR A 88 20.35 -5.10 12.31
CA TYR A 88 21.21 -5.66 13.36
C TYR A 88 20.60 -6.89 14.05
N PHE A 89 19.29 -6.88 14.32
CA PHE A 89 18.63 -8.06 14.91
C PHE A 89 18.50 -9.20 13.90
N VAL A 90 18.29 -8.90 12.62
CA VAL A 90 18.32 -9.91 11.56
C VAL A 90 19.70 -10.55 11.44
N GLU A 91 20.77 -9.75 11.44
CA GLU A 91 22.15 -10.21 11.35
C GLU A 91 22.53 -11.13 12.52
N LYS A 92 21.93 -10.93 13.70
CA LYS A 92 22.06 -11.86 14.84
C LYS A 92 21.41 -13.22 14.61
N GLU A 93 20.32 -13.29 13.86
CA GLU A 93 19.60 -14.55 13.58
C GLU A 93 20.17 -15.27 12.35
N LEU A 94 20.45 -14.53 11.28
CA LEU A 94 20.83 -15.09 9.97
C LEU A 94 22.34 -15.08 9.72
N GLY A 95 23.12 -14.46 10.60
CA GLY A 95 24.55 -14.24 10.40
C GLY A 95 24.85 -12.99 9.58
N LYS A 96 26.14 -12.78 9.31
CA LYS A 96 26.68 -11.54 8.72
C LYS A 96 25.99 -11.21 7.38
N LEU A 97 25.51 -9.97 7.25
CA LEU A 97 24.81 -9.51 6.05
C LEU A 97 25.77 -8.85 5.05
N ASP A 98 25.57 -9.12 3.76
CA ASP A 98 26.28 -8.43 2.67
C ASP A 98 25.46 -7.22 2.19
N TYR A 99 25.75 -6.06 2.77
CA TYR A 99 25.09 -4.80 2.42
C TYR A 99 25.39 -4.32 1.00
N GLN A 100 26.51 -4.76 0.39
CA GLN A 100 26.81 -4.42 -1.00
C GLN A 100 25.91 -5.21 -1.95
N LEU A 101 25.72 -6.50 -1.69
CA LEU A 101 24.77 -7.34 -2.41
C LEU A 101 23.35 -6.82 -2.24
N ILE A 102 22.90 -6.60 -1.00
CA ILE A 102 21.55 -6.10 -0.70
C ILE A 102 21.27 -4.83 -1.51
N ARG A 103 22.19 -3.86 -1.48
CA ARG A 103 22.05 -2.62 -2.27
C ARG A 103 21.90 -2.94 -3.76
N LYS A 104 22.85 -3.69 -4.34
CA LYS A 104 22.87 -4.00 -5.77
C LYS A 104 21.59 -4.70 -6.23
N THR A 105 21.14 -5.70 -5.49
CA THR A 105 19.94 -6.48 -5.81
C THR A 105 18.69 -5.61 -5.75
N LEU A 106 18.53 -4.84 -4.67
CA LEU A 106 17.35 -4.00 -4.48
C LEU A 106 17.27 -2.82 -5.44
N THR A 107 18.42 -2.30 -5.88
CA THR A 107 18.48 -1.14 -6.78
C THR A 107 18.74 -1.54 -8.24
N GLN A 108 18.63 -2.83 -8.58
CA GLN A 108 18.88 -3.29 -9.94
C GLN A 108 17.93 -2.62 -10.94
N GLY A 109 18.48 -2.14 -12.06
CA GLY A 109 17.71 -1.48 -13.11
C GLY A 109 17.28 -0.03 -12.79
N ALA A 110 17.67 0.52 -11.64
CA ALA A 110 17.39 1.91 -11.31
C ALA A 110 18.30 2.88 -12.08
N ASN A 111 17.71 3.95 -12.62
CA ASN A 111 18.46 5.02 -13.30
C ASN A 111 19.21 5.92 -12.31
N LYS A 112 18.58 6.22 -11.18
CA LYS A 112 19.14 6.99 -10.07
C LYS A 112 18.82 6.28 -8.77
N VAL A 113 19.76 6.31 -7.84
CA VAL A 113 19.66 5.62 -6.56
C VAL A 113 20.04 6.58 -5.44
N LYS A 114 19.19 6.65 -4.41
CA LYS A 114 19.50 7.26 -3.12
C LYS A 114 19.39 6.18 -2.06
N CYS A 115 20.50 5.87 -1.40
CA CYS A 115 20.54 4.85 -0.36
C CYS A 115 20.82 5.51 0.99
N LYS A 116 19.87 5.43 1.93
CA LYS A 116 20.03 5.94 3.29
C LYS A 116 20.02 4.78 4.27
N PHE A 117 20.90 4.86 5.26
CA PHE A 117 21.04 3.87 6.32
C PHE A 117 20.91 4.55 7.68
N TYR A 118 19.86 4.20 8.41
CA TYR A 118 19.50 4.83 9.69
C TYR A 118 20.05 3.98 10.83
N LEU A 119 20.94 4.54 11.64
CA LEU A 119 21.70 3.77 12.62
C LEU A 119 21.71 4.49 13.98
N ALA A 120 21.57 3.70 15.05
CA ALA A 120 21.77 4.21 16.40
C ALA A 120 23.23 4.62 16.64
N ASP A 121 23.49 5.81 17.18
CA ASP A 121 24.83 6.29 17.50
C ASP A 121 25.34 5.64 18.80
N THR A 122 26.40 4.85 18.67
CA THR A 122 27.10 4.20 19.80
C THR A 122 28.45 4.86 20.11
N GLY A 123 28.93 5.75 19.24
CA GLY A 123 30.27 6.34 19.33
C GLY A 123 31.46 5.38 19.22
N SER A 124 31.21 4.07 19.09
CA SER A 124 32.25 3.03 19.16
C SER A 124 33.17 3.04 17.94
N GLN A 125 34.43 2.62 18.12
CA GLN A 125 35.37 2.53 17.00
C GLN A 125 34.91 1.52 15.95
N SER A 126 34.34 0.38 16.36
CA SER A 126 33.79 -0.61 15.43
C SER A 126 32.68 0.00 14.56
N GLN A 127 31.79 0.81 15.15
CA GLN A 127 30.77 1.53 14.40
C GLN A 127 31.38 2.48 13.37
N LYS A 128 32.40 3.25 13.72
CA LYS A 128 33.04 4.18 12.76
C LYS A 128 33.60 3.45 11.53
N HIS A 129 34.22 2.27 11.72
CA HIS A 129 34.67 1.44 10.60
C HIS A 129 33.51 0.92 9.76
N PHE A 130 32.41 0.50 10.39
CA PHE A 130 31.21 0.05 9.69
C PHE A 130 30.56 1.17 8.87
N ILE A 131 30.47 2.38 9.43
CA ILE A 131 29.97 3.57 8.73
C ILE A 131 30.87 3.90 7.52
N ALA A 132 32.20 3.85 7.69
CA ALA A 132 33.12 4.08 6.60
C ALA A 132 32.93 3.06 5.46
N TYR A 133 32.74 1.78 5.81
CA TYR A 133 32.40 0.73 4.85
C TYR A 133 31.07 1.01 4.13
N LEU A 134 29.99 1.34 4.86
CA LEU A 134 28.68 1.67 4.27
C LEU A 134 28.76 2.85 3.30
N ASN A 135 29.47 3.91 3.68
CA ASN A 135 29.73 5.07 2.83
C ASN A 135 30.51 4.68 1.56
N GLN A 136 31.54 3.84 1.69
CA GLN A 136 32.32 3.36 0.54
C GLN A 136 31.45 2.58 -0.46
N ILE A 137 30.48 1.81 0.05
CA ILE A 137 29.51 1.11 -0.80
C ILE A 137 28.29 1.99 -1.14
N GLY A 138 28.33 3.30 -0.92
CA GLY A 138 27.31 4.23 -1.45
C GLY A 138 26.02 4.34 -0.65
N PHE A 139 26.03 4.02 0.65
CA PHE A 139 24.99 4.48 1.57
C PHE A 139 25.34 5.85 2.16
N GLU A 140 24.34 6.69 2.33
CA GLU A 140 24.37 7.84 3.23
C GLU A 140 23.94 7.35 4.62
N VAL A 141 24.83 7.46 5.62
CA VAL A 141 24.53 7.00 6.99
C VAL A 141 24.02 8.16 7.84
N LEU A 142 22.83 7.98 8.43
CA LEU A 142 22.21 8.92 9.37
C LEU A 142 22.28 8.33 10.78
N LEU A 143 22.86 9.08 11.72
CA LEU A 143 23.04 8.67 13.10
C LEU A 143 21.97 9.27 14.01
N PHE A 144 21.40 8.42 14.87
CA PHE A 144 20.35 8.81 15.82
C PHE A 144 20.81 8.54 17.26
N PRO A 145 20.62 9.49 18.17
CA PRO A 145 21.04 9.32 19.55
C PRO A 145 20.26 8.18 20.23
N MET A 146 20.96 7.36 21.00
CA MET A 146 20.34 6.39 21.89
C MET A 146 19.86 7.06 23.17
N VAL A 147 18.65 6.72 23.59
CA VAL A 147 18.02 7.18 24.84
C VAL A 147 17.80 5.99 25.74
N ASP A 148 18.19 6.13 27.01
CA ASP A 148 17.87 5.16 28.06
C ASP A 148 16.36 5.17 28.30
N ILE A 149 15.73 4.00 28.16
CA ILE A 149 14.30 3.80 28.40
C ILE A 149 14.04 3.10 29.75
N GLY A 150 15.08 2.98 30.58
CA GLY A 150 15.04 2.35 31.90
C GLY A 150 15.40 0.85 31.85
N GLY A 151 15.93 0.34 32.96
CA GLY A 151 16.27 -1.08 33.12
C GLY A 151 17.46 -1.54 32.26
N GLY A 152 18.38 -0.63 31.92
CA GLY A 152 19.57 -0.93 31.10
C GLY A 152 19.27 -1.13 29.61
N LYS A 153 18.09 -0.72 29.15
CA LYS A 153 17.68 -0.79 27.75
C LYS A 153 17.78 0.58 27.09
N TYR A 154 18.28 0.60 25.88
CA TYR A 154 18.41 1.80 25.07
C TYR A 154 17.55 1.65 23.81
N LYS A 155 16.96 2.76 23.36
CA LYS A 155 16.30 2.87 22.06
C LYS A 155 16.71 4.16 21.38
N THR A 156 16.74 4.14 20.06
CA THR A 156 16.78 5.35 19.25
C THR A 156 15.47 6.11 19.36
N LYS A 157 15.53 7.42 19.14
CA LYS A 157 14.35 8.28 18.99
C LYS A 157 14.42 8.99 17.64
N GLY A 158 13.36 8.85 16.85
CA GLY A 158 13.14 9.63 15.64
C GLY A 158 13.68 9.00 14.36
N ASP A 159 14.36 7.86 14.42
CA ASP A 159 14.78 7.07 13.26
C ASP A 159 13.58 6.58 12.44
N ASP A 160 12.61 5.91 13.06
CA ASP A 160 11.39 5.45 12.37
C ASP A 160 10.61 6.62 11.75
N VAL A 161 10.58 7.74 12.46
CA VAL A 161 9.93 8.98 11.99
C VAL A 161 10.68 9.57 10.80
N GLN A 162 12.01 9.60 10.83
CA GLN A 162 12.80 10.10 9.71
C GLN A 162 12.68 9.20 8.49
N ILE A 163 12.69 7.87 8.68
CA ILE A 163 12.43 6.90 7.59
C ILE A 163 11.06 7.18 6.97
N ALA A 164 10.02 7.37 7.80
CA ALA A 164 8.68 7.68 7.33
C ALA A 164 8.63 9.01 6.54
N ILE A 165 9.27 10.06 7.04
CA ILE A 165 9.35 11.37 6.37
C ILE A 165 10.04 11.24 5.01
N ASP A 166 11.19 10.56 4.96
CA ASP A 166 11.96 10.40 3.73
C ASP A 166 11.22 9.54 2.71
N ALA A 167 10.50 8.51 3.16
CA ALA A 167 9.66 7.68 2.30
C ALA A 167 8.53 8.50 1.66
N VAL A 168 7.77 9.25 2.45
CA VAL A 168 6.62 10.01 1.92
C VAL A 168 7.02 11.26 1.15
N ALA A 169 8.28 11.71 1.27
CA ALA A 169 8.85 12.80 0.50
C ALA A 169 9.24 12.41 -0.93
N ALA A 170 9.24 11.12 -1.27
CA ALA A 170 9.49 10.65 -2.63
C ALA A 170 8.52 11.28 -3.65
N ALA A 171 9.02 11.57 -4.85
CA ALA A 171 8.26 12.25 -5.88
C ALA A 171 7.36 11.26 -6.66
N PRO A 172 6.28 11.72 -7.31
CA PRO A 172 5.51 10.88 -8.21
C PRO A 172 6.37 10.28 -9.33
N GLY A 173 6.39 8.95 -9.43
CA GLY A 173 7.23 8.20 -10.38
C GLY A 173 8.58 7.73 -9.82
N ASP A 174 8.90 8.07 -8.57
CA ASP A 174 9.96 7.40 -7.82
C ASP A 174 9.52 6.01 -7.34
N ARG A 175 10.50 5.22 -6.88
CA ARG A 175 10.30 3.95 -6.18
C ARG A 175 10.87 4.03 -4.78
N VAL A 176 10.14 3.56 -3.77
CA VAL A 176 10.60 3.53 -2.37
C VAL A 176 10.79 2.08 -1.91
N ILE A 177 11.97 1.75 -1.41
CA ILE A 177 12.28 0.45 -0.84
C ILE A 177 12.54 0.64 0.66
N LEU A 178 11.62 0.14 1.49
CA LEU A 178 11.76 0.10 2.94
C LEU A 178 12.44 -1.23 3.31
N CYS A 179 13.71 -1.18 3.68
CA CYS A 179 14.51 -2.36 4.02
C CYS A 179 14.78 -2.43 5.51
N GLY A 180 14.54 -3.60 6.12
CA GLY A 180 14.51 -3.74 7.58
C GLY A 180 13.16 -3.34 8.21
N GLY A 181 12.21 -2.84 7.41
CA GLY A 181 10.87 -2.46 7.87
C GLY A 181 9.99 -3.65 8.22
N GLY A 182 10.32 -4.37 9.30
CA GLY A 182 9.47 -5.40 9.90
C GLY A 182 8.48 -4.84 10.90
N ASP A 183 8.69 -3.60 11.35
CA ASP A 183 7.85 -2.96 12.36
C ASP A 183 6.46 -2.66 11.80
N ALA A 184 5.44 -3.03 12.58
CA ALA A 184 4.05 -2.74 12.23
C ALA A 184 3.82 -1.22 12.06
N ASP A 185 4.63 -0.38 12.70
CA ASP A 185 4.51 1.08 12.67
C ASP A 185 4.69 1.69 11.26
N PHE A 186 5.27 0.96 10.30
CA PHE A 186 5.40 1.42 8.91
C PHE A 186 4.14 1.19 8.05
N PHE A 187 3.09 0.50 8.53
CA PHE A 187 1.87 0.30 7.72
C PHE A 187 1.20 1.61 7.24
N PRO A 188 1.17 2.72 8.01
CA PRO A 188 0.60 3.99 7.55
C PRO A 188 1.45 4.61 6.43
N VAL A 189 2.78 4.43 6.47
CA VAL A 189 3.70 4.88 5.42
C VAL A 189 3.37 4.17 4.11
N VAL A 190 3.22 2.85 4.16
CA VAL A 190 2.85 2.03 2.99
C VAL A 190 1.50 2.48 2.41
N ASN A 191 0.48 2.70 3.24
CA ASN A 191 -0.81 3.20 2.77
C ASN A 191 -0.67 4.57 2.11
N ARG A 192 0.12 5.48 2.69
CA ARG A 192 0.34 6.80 2.11
C ARG A 192 1.07 6.75 0.76
N LEU A 193 2.02 5.83 0.60
CA LEU A 193 2.70 5.61 -0.70
C LEU A 193 1.72 5.11 -1.75
N LYS A 194 0.82 4.17 -1.39
CA LYS A 194 -0.26 3.71 -2.27
C LYS A 194 -1.19 4.84 -2.69
N ASP A 195 -1.64 5.65 -1.75
CA ASP A 195 -2.55 6.79 -2.02
C ASP A 195 -1.93 7.78 -3.01
N LYS A 196 -0.60 7.95 -2.95
CA LYS A 196 0.17 8.82 -3.87
C LYS A 196 0.51 8.15 -5.20
N GLY A 197 0.22 6.85 -5.38
CA GLY A 197 0.61 6.08 -6.56
C GLY A 197 2.14 5.94 -6.71
N ILE A 198 2.88 5.99 -5.61
CA ILE A 198 4.34 5.80 -5.60
C ILE A 198 4.63 4.31 -5.55
N ASP A 199 5.50 3.82 -6.43
CA ASP A 199 5.94 2.43 -6.41
C ASP A 199 6.71 2.15 -5.13
N PHE A 200 6.45 1.01 -4.49
CA PHE A 200 7.14 0.68 -3.24
C PHE A 200 7.36 -0.82 -3.07
N THR A 201 8.38 -1.14 -2.27
CA THR A 201 8.72 -2.50 -1.86
C THR A 201 9.08 -2.49 -0.39
N VAL A 202 8.54 -3.43 0.39
CA VAL A 202 8.94 -3.66 1.77
C VAL A 202 9.81 -4.90 1.80
N VAL A 203 10.99 -4.80 2.38
CA VAL A 203 11.94 -5.90 2.53
C VAL A 203 12.14 -6.11 4.02
N ALA A 204 11.72 -7.27 4.52
CA ALA A 204 11.76 -7.56 5.95
C ALA A 204 11.93 -9.06 6.20
N HIS A 205 12.41 -9.40 7.41
CA HIS A 205 12.46 -10.80 7.85
C HIS A 205 11.05 -11.26 8.26
N LEU A 206 10.42 -12.13 7.46
CA LEU A 206 8.99 -12.43 7.59
C LEU A 206 8.60 -13.02 8.95
N LYS A 207 9.53 -13.66 9.67
CA LYS A 207 9.27 -14.20 11.01
C LYS A 207 8.97 -13.11 12.04
N THR A 208 9.59 -11.93 11.89
CA THR A 208 9.46 -10.82 12.83
C THR A 208 8.58 -9.68 12.30
N THR A 209 8.11 -9.76 11.05
CA THR A 209 7.23 -8.74 10.47
C THR A 209 5.80 -8.77 11.04
N GLY A 210 5.30 -7.60 11.46
CA GLY A 210 3.95 -7.43 12.00
C GLY A 210 2.82 -7.72 10.99
N LYS A 211 1.68 -8.23 11.48
CA LYS A 211 0.53 -8.63 10.64
C LYS A 211 -0.06 -7.46 9.84
N ALA A 212 -0.19 -6.29 10.46
CA ALA A 212 -0.73 -5.10 9.81
C ALA A 212 0.12 -4.67 8.61
N LEU A 213 1.44 -4.65 8.77
CA LEU A 213 2.36 -4.34 7.68
C LEU A 213 2.33 -5.40 6.57
N LYS A 214 2.25 -6.69 6.91
CA LYS A 214 2.09 -7.75 5.90
C LYS A 214 0.84 -7.54 5.03
N GLN A 215 -0.29 -7.24 5.67
CA GLN A 215 -1.54 -6.96 4.97
C GLN A 215 -1.46 -5.70 4.11
N ALA A 216 -0.86 -4.63 4.66
CA ALA A 216 -0.70 -3.38 3.93
C ALA A 216 0.27 -3.53 2.74
N ALA A 217 1.39 -4.25 2.89
CA ALA A 217 2.36 -4.43 1.81
C ALA A 217 1.85 -5.39 0.72
N GLY A 218 1.14 -6.46 1.08
CA GLY A 218 0.59 -7.42 0.12
C GLY A 218 1.68 -8.05 -0.76
N SER A 219 1.50 -7.98 -2.08
CA SER A 219 2.47 -8.49 -3.07
C SER A 219 3.80 -7.71 -3.10
N ASN A 220 3.86 -6.54 -2.48
CA ASN A 220 5.07 -5.70 -2.46
C ASN A 220 6.01 -6.05 -1.28
N LEU A 221 5.70 -7.11 -0.53
CA LEU A 221 6.53 -7.61 0.55
C LEU A 221 7.49 -8.69 0.04
N ILE A 222 8.77 -8.51 0.29
CA ILE A 222 9.84 -9.46 -0.03
C ILE A 222 10.50 -9.93 1.27
N ASP A 223 10.67 -11.24 1.41
CA ASP A 223 11.48 -11.78 2.50
C ASP A 223 12.95 -11.44 2.28
N LEU A 224 13.57 -10.82 3.27
CA LEU A 224 15.00 -10.53 3.26
C LEU A 224 15.83 -11.80 3.05
N SER A 225 15.39 -12.95 3.56
CA SER A 225 16.09 -14.23 3.36
C SER A 225 16.25 -14.63 1.90
N HIS A 226 15.29 -14.27 1.03
CA HIS A 226 15.36 -14.56 -0.41
C HIS A 226 16.43 -13.72 -1.13
N ILE A 227 16.70 -12.51 -0.63
CA ILE A 227 17.76 -11.65 -1.19
C ILE A 227 19.13 -12.21 -0.80
N LEU A 228 19.22 -12.79 0.40
CA LEU A 228 20.44 -13.37 0.94
C LEU A 228 20.74 -14.77 0.40
N SER A 229 19.74 -15.49 -0.14
CA SER A 229 19.93 -16.85 -0.68
C SER A 229 20.36 -16.88 -2.15
N CYS A 230 20.27 -15.76 -2.88
CA CYS A 230 20.76 -15.64 -4.26
C CYS A 230 22.30 -15.73 -4.40
N THR A 231 23.01 -16.11 -3.33
CA THR A 231 24.46 -16.31 -3.28
C THR A 231 24.89 -17.78 -3.17
N ALA A 232 23.99 -18.74 -3.40
CA ALA A 232 24.34 -20.16 -3.52
C ALA A 232 24.45 -20.58 -4.99
#